data_AF-A0A328AAE0-F1
#
_entry.id   AF-A0A328AAE0-F1
#
_cell.length_a   1.000
_cell.length_b   1.000
_cell.length_c   1.000
_cell.angle_alpha   90.00
_cell.angle_beta   90.00
_cell.angle_gamma   90.00
#
_symmetry.space_group_name_H-M   'P 1'
#
loop_
_entity.id
_entity.type
_entity.pdbx_description
1 polymer ?
#
loop_
_entity_poly.entity_id
_entity_poly.type
_entity_poly.pdbx_seq_one_letter_code
_entity_poly.pdbx_strand_id
1 'polypeptide(L)'
;MRATPSGLTAEASVFEGYMRRARGIDASFSGPAEVSEALQTGAAGEPRQLESGMIAYAAVAALQEPRFVDGLRGSRADRGDLARRLASDPAYALELPGGEAAAARAAGALASQGEALRAQGLKVKRAAYSVQHQAWSKRNVPDPRGRLARVKQLSSEPMRGGEDAARLYAAMAEGGRRGGAASPAVTRAVAVAALNVLGQEGRGRALMSEPRTASCLRIAKLNLYQCLAAAGPQYEDIFCLGEHAMAETGSCVADATRASRVSYRR
;
A
#
# COMPACT_ATOMS: atom_id res chain seq x y z
N MET A 1 -23.83 -13.57 -16.01
CA MET A 1 -22.81 -14.16 -15.13
C MET A 1 -22.06 -13.01 -14.46
N ARG A 2 -22.14 -12.88 -13.13
CA ARG A 2 -21.27 -11.91 -12.43
C ARG A 2 -19.85 -12.47 -12.50
N ALA A 3 -18.95 -11.76 -13.16
CA ALA A 3 -17.54 -12.14 -13.19
C ALA A 3 -17.02 -12.20 -11.76
N THR A 4 -16.49 -13.35 -11.35
CA THR A 4 -15.70 -13.49 -10.12
C THR A 4 -14.56 -12.46 -10.20
N PRO A 5 -14.25 -11.71 -9.12
CA PRO A 5 -13.09 -10.84 -9.14
C PRO A 5 -11.87 -11.68 -9.56
N SER A 6 -11.07 -11.19 -10.51
CA SER A 6 -9.76 -11.80 -10.78
C SER A 6 -8.93 -11.79 -9.50
N GLY A 7 -7.96 -12.69 -9.37
CA GLY A 7 -7.07 -12.72 -8.20
C GLY A 7 -6.45 -11.35 -7.91
N LEU A 8 -6.20 -10.58 -8.97
CA LEU A 8 -5.71 -9.20 -8.91
C LEU A 8 -6.67 -8.23 -8.18
N THR A 9 -7.98 -8.28 -8.46
CA THR A 9 -8.98 -7.43 -7.80
C THR A 9 -9.14 -7.79 -6.32
N ALA A 10 -9.05 -9.07 -5.98
CA ALA A 10 -9.08 -9.52 -4.59
C ALA A 10 -7.86 -8.98 -3.81
N GLU A 11 -6.64 -9.13 -4.35
CA GLU A 11 -5.41 -8.60 -3.75
C GLU A 11 -5.45 -7.07 -3.59
N ALA A 12 -5.95 -6.35 -4.60
CA ALA A 12 -6.14 -4.90 -4.54
C ALA A 12 -7.13 -4.48 -3.45
N SER A 13 -8.23 -5.22 -3.28
CA SER A 13 -9.24 -4.95 -2.26
C SER A 13 -8.72 -5.23 -0.84
N VAL A 14 -7.86 -6.23 -0.65
CA VAL A 14 -7.20 -6.49 0.64
C VAL A 14 -6.36 -5.27 1.05
N PHE A 15 -5.55 -4.74 0.12
CA PHE A 15 -4.74 -3.54 0.33
C PHE A 15 -5.59 -2.31 0.65
N GLU A 16 -6.61 -2.03 -0.17
CA GLU A 16 -7.53 -0.90 0.08
C GLU A 16 -8.16 -1.02 1.46
N GLY A 17 -8.64 -2.21 1.83
CA GLY A 17 -9.30 -2.46 3.10
C GLY A 17 -8.37 -2.20 4.30
N TYR A 18 -7.09 -2.57 4.21
CA TYR A 18 -6.09 -2.22 5.22
C TYR A 18 -5.88 -0.70 5.29
N MET A 19 -5.59 -0.06 4.16
CA MET A 19 -5.33 1.39 4.10
C MET A 19 -6.51 2.18 4.65
N ARG A 20 -7.75 1.72 4.38
CA ARG A 20 -8.98 2.31 4.88
C ARG A 20 -9.16 2.17 6.39
N ARG A 21 -8.91 0.99 6.94
CA ARG A 21 -8.99 0.79 8.39
C ARG A 21 -7.92 1.61 9.12
N ALA A 22 -6.69 1.62 8.61
CA ALA A 22 -5.61 2.40 9.18
C ALA A 22 -5.88 3.92 9.12
N ARG A 23 -6.35 4.46 7.97
CA ARG A 23 -6.74 5.88 7.87
C ARG A 23 -7.99 6.23 8.69
N GLY A 24 -8.78 5.23 9.08
CA GLY A 24 -9.98 5.37 9.91
C GLY A 24 -9.71 5.40 11.42
N ILE A 25 -8.46 5.23 11.86
CA ILE A 25 -8.09 5.35 13.28
C ILE A 25 -8.38 6.78 13.75
N ASP A 26 -9.29 6.92 14.72
CA ASP A 26 -9.59 8.20 15.35
C ASP A 26 -8.41 8.64 16.23
N ALA A 27 -8.04 9.92 16.12
CA ALA A 27 -6.96 10.53 16.91
C ALA A 27 -7.44 11.05 18.27
N SER A 28 -8.73 10.90 18.60
CA SER A 28 -9.38 11.40 19.81
C SER A 28 -9.31 10.41 20.98
N PHE A 29 -8.12 9.89 21.29
CA PHE A 29 -7.95 8.86 22.32
C PHE A 29 -8.39 9.32 23.71
N SER A 30 -9.22 8.51 24.35
CA SER A 30 -9.76 8.71 25.69
C SER A 30 -9.26 7.67 26.71
N GLY A 31 -8.67 6.57 26.25
CA GLY A 31 -8.14 5.55 27.16
C GLY A 31 -7.28 4.44 26.52
N PRO A 32 -6.68 3.57 27.37
CA PRO A 32 -5.75 2.52 26.94
C PRO A 32 -6.33 1.48 25.96
N ALA A 33 -7.63 1.19 26.06
CA ALA A 33 -8.29 0.19 25.20
C ALA A 33 -8.28 0.64 23.74
N GLU A 34 -8.63 1.91 23.48
CA GLU A 34 -8.62 2.51 22.15
C GLU A 34 -7.19 2.55 21.57
N VAL A 35 -6.18 2.85 22.39
CA VAL A 35 -4.77 2.82 21.97
C VAL A 35 -4.37 1.42 21.52
N SER A 36 -4.72 0.40 22.31
CA SER A 36 -4.43 -1.00 21.98
C SER A 36 -5.13 -1.45 20.69
N GLU A 37 -6.40 -1.10 20.50
CA GLU A 37 -7.16 -1.44 19.28
C GLU A 37 -6.58 -0.73 18.04
N ALA A 38 -6.27 0.56 18.16
CA ALA A 38 -5.66 1.33 17.09
C ALA A 38 -4.28 0.79 16.71
N LEU A 39 -3.48 0.38 17.71
CA LEU A 39 -2.18 -0.24 17.49
C LEU A 39 -2.31 -1.56 16.75
N GLN A 40 -3.26 -2.42 17.12
CA GLN A 40 -3.54 -3.68 16.42
C GLN A 40 -3.99 -3.43 14.97
N THR A 41 -4.81 -2.40 14.75
CA THR A 41 -5.30 -2.03 13.41
C THR A 41 -4.15 -1.53 12.51
N GLY A 42 -3.33 -0.60 13.00
CA GLY A 42 -2.22 -0.04 12.21
C GLY A 42 -1.07 -1.04 11.99
N ALA A 43 -0.82 -1.91 12.97
CA ALA A 43 0.22 -2.93 12.90
C ALA A 43 -0.16 -4.16 12.05
N ALA A 44 -1.43 -4.34 11.69
CA ALA A 44 -1.86 -5.52 10.95
C ALA A 44 -1.12 -5.67 9.60
N GLY A 45 -0.98 -6.92 9.16
CA GLY A 45 -0.59 -7.26 7.80
C GLY A 45 0.90 -7.49 7.61
N GLU A 46 1.18 -8.59 6.91
CA GLU A 46 2.51 -8.97 6.47
C GLU A 46 3.06 -8.02 5.38
N PRO A 47 4.29 -7.49 5.51
CA PRO A 47 4.81 -6.48 4.60
C PRO A 47 4.93 -6.90 3.13
N ARG A 48 5.23 -8.17 2.81
CA ARG A 48 5.24 -8.62 1.40
C ARG A 48 3.83 -8.65 0.81
N GLN A 49 2.84 -9.09 1.56
CA GLN A 49 1.45 -9.03 1.11
C GLN A 49 0.96 -7.60 0.96
N LEU A 50 1.40 -6.69 1.83
CA LEU A 50 1.11 -5.26 1.70
C LEU A 50 1.71 -4.68 0.41
N GLU A 51 2.94 -5.05 0.08
CA GLU A 51 3.58 -4.69 -1.18
C GLU A 51 2.84 -5.26 -2.40
N SER A 52 2.57 -6.57 -2.41
CA SER A 52 1.91 -7.21 -3.55
C SER A 52 0.51 -6.63 -3.76
N GLY A 53 -0.24 -6.41 -2.69
CA GLY A 53 -1.54 -5.74 -2.72
C GLY A 53 -1.46 -4.29 -3.20
N MET A 54 -0.39 -3.56 -2.87
CA MET A 54 -0.12 -2.22 -3.40
C MET A 54 0.07 -2.25 -4.92
N ILE A 55 0.87 -3.18 -5.44
CA ILE A 55 1.08 -3.35 -6.89
C ILE A 55 -0.22 -3.79 -7.57
N ALA A 56 -1.01 -4.67 -6.94
CA ALA A 56 -2.32 -5.07 -7.43
C ALA A 56 -3.28 -3.87 -7.53
N TYR A 57 -3.32 -3.03 -6.50
CA TYR A 57 -4.14 -1.82 -6.48
C TYR A 57 -3.76 -0.87 -7.61
N ALA A 58 -2.46 -0.63 -7.82
CA ALA A 58 -1.97 0.16 -8.95
C ALA A 58 -2.32 -0.45 -10.31
N ALA A 59 -2.24 -1.78 -10.44
CA ALA A 59 -2.58 -2.48 -11.68
C ALA A 59 -4.08 -2.35 -11.99
N VAL A 60 -4.96 -2.52 -11.00
CA VAL A 60 -6.41 -2.31 -11.19
C VAL A 60 -6.74 -0.86 -11.52
N ALA A 61 -6.01 0.11 -10.96
CA ALA A 61 -6.13 1.52 -11.35
C ALA A 61 -5.65 1.78 -12.80
N ALA A 62 -4.60 1.11 -13.25
CA ALA A 62 -4.14 1.17 -14.65
C ALA A 62 -5.20 0.62 -15.62
N LEU A 63 -5.92 -0.44 -15.23
CA LEU A 63 -7.03 -1.01 -16.01
C LEU A 63 -8.22 -0.05 -16.19
N GLN A 64 -8.25 1.08 -15.47
CA GLN A 64 -9.25 2.15 -15.68
C GLN A 64 -8.89 3.10 -16.84
N GLU A 65 -7.82 2.84 -17.62
CA GLU A 65 -7.53 3.53 -18.88
C GLU A 65 -8.10 2.77 -20.07
N PRO A 66 -9.22 3.21 -20.68
CA PRO A 66 -9.84 2.50 -21.79
C PRO A 66 -8.90 2.31 -22.98
N ARG A 67 -8.10 3.33 -23.35
CA ARG A 67 -7.16 3.23 -24.49
C ARG A 67 -6.14 2.12 -24.30
N PHE A 68 -5.72 1.89 -23.06
CA PHE A 68 -4.78 0.83 -22.70
C PHE A 68 -5.40 -0.54 -22.81
N VAL A 69 -6.58 -0.72 -22.20
CA VAL A 69 -7.30 -1.98 -22.24
C VAL A 69 -7.73 -2.34 -23.67
N ASP A 70 -8.25 -1.38 -24.42
CA ASP A 70 -8.70 -1.58 -25.80
C ASP A 70 -7.52 -1.84 -26.73
N GLY A 71 -6.39 -1.14 -26.55
CA GLY A 71 -5.16 -1.38 -27.30
C GLY A 71 -4.61 -2.80 -27.11
N LEU A 72 -4.66 -3.32 -25.88
CA LEU A 72 -4.28 -4.70 -25.58
C LEU A 72 -5.25 -5.73 -26.17
N ARG A 73 -6.57 -5.48 -26.07
CA ARG A 73 -7.60 -6.38 -26.61
C ARG A 73 -7.59 -6.45 -28.13
N GLY A 74 -7.34 -5.30 -28.79
CA GLY A 74 -7.28 -5.18 -30.24
C GLY A 74 -5.90 -5.46 -30.87
N SER A 75 -4.88 -5.75 -30.06
CA SER A 75 -3.54 -6.06 -30.56
C SER A 75 -3.53 -7.29 -31.46
N ARG A 76 -2.89 -7.17 -32.62
CA ARG A 76 -2.65 -8.29 -33.55
C ARG A 76 -1.36 -9.06 -33.25
N ALA A 77 -0.56 -8.60 -32.29
CA ALA A 77 0.65 -9.29 -31.88
C ALA A 77 0.31 -10.65 -31.25
N ASP A 78 1.24 -11.62 -31.36
CA ASP A 78 1.09 -12.88 -30.63
C ASP A 78 1.02 -12.61 -29.11
N ARG A 79 -0.01 -13.15 -28.46
CA ARG A 79 -0.27 -12.89 -27.03
C ARG A 79 0.82 -13.49 -26.15
N GLY A 80 1.40 -14.63 -26.54
CA GLY A 80 2.47 -15.30 -25.82
C GLY A 80 3.77 -14.52 -25.87
N ASP A 81 4.14 -14.02 -27.05
CA ASP A 81 5.32 -13.19 -27.27
C ASP A 81 5.23 -11.86 -26.55
N LEU A 82 4.08 -11.19 -26.67
CA LEU A 82 3.81 -9.95 -25.95
C LEU A 82 3.90 -10.16 -24.44
N ALA A 83 3.31 -11.24 -23.91
CA ALA A 83 3.39 -11.55 -22.49
C ALA A 83 4.80 -11.93 -22.03
N ARG A 84 5.59 -12.62 -22.86
CA ARG A 84 7.02 -12.87 -22.60
C ARG A 84 7.78 -11.57 -22.49
N ARG A 85 7.59 -10.66 -23.45
CA ARG A 85 8.23 -9.35 -23.47
C ARG A 85 7.88 -8.52 -22.24
N LEU A 86 6.60 -8.42 -21.89
CA LEU A 86 6.13 -7.69 -20.69
C LEU A 86 6.69 -8.25 -19.38
N ALA A 87 6.88 -9.58 -19.30
CA ALA A 87 7.44 -10.22 -18.12
C ALA A 87 8.96 -9.96 -17.98
N SER A 88 9.70 -9.93 -19.08
CA SER A 88 11.15 -9.67 -19.10
C SER A 88 11.49 -8.19 -19.06
N ASP A 89 10.65 -7.35 -19.65
CA ASP A 89 10.80 -5.90 -19.76
C ASP A 89 9.46 -5.21 -19.43
N PRO A 90 9.19 -4.96 -18.14
CA PRO A 90 7.97 -4.29 -17.71
C PRO A 90 7.83 -2.86 -18.25
N ALA A 91 8.92 -2.20 -18.65
CA ALA A 91 8.86 -0.84 -19.19
C ALA A 91 8.12 -0.79 -20.54
N TYR A 92 8.14 -1.90 -21.29
CA TYR A 92 7.41 -2.02 -22.54
C TYR A 92 5.90 -1.76 -22.38
N ALA A 93 5.33 -2.00 -21.19
CA ALA A 93 3.92 -1.72 -20.94
C ALA A 93 3.56 -0.23 -21.09
N LEU A 94 4.53 0.67 -20.93
CA LEU A 94 4.35 2.12 -21.10
C LEU A 94 4.31 2.54 -22.58
N GLU A 95 4.95 1.76 -23.46
CA GLU A 95 4.99 2.00 -24.92
C GLU A 95 3.70 1.55 -25.63
N LEU A 96 2.88 0.75 -24.96
CA LEU A 96 1.59 0.31 -25.49
C LEU A 96 0.63 1.51 -25.61
N PRO A 97 -0.35 1.45 -26.52
CA PRO A 97 -1.39 2.48 -26.63
C PRO A 97 -2.00 2.78 -25.25
N GLY A 98 -1.97 4.04 -24.80
CA GLY A 98 -2.49 4.42 -23.47
C GLY A 98 -1.64 4.00 -22.27
N GLY A 99 -0.46 3.39 -22.45
CA GLY A 99 0.41 2.90 -21.38
C GLY A 99 0.84 3.99 -20.39
N GLU A 100 1.34 5.13 -20.88
CA GLU A 100 1.67 6.28 -20.03
C GLU A 100 0.45 6.82 -19.27
N ALA A 101 -0.72 6.83 -19.92
CA ALA A 101 -1.95 7.29 -19.31
C ALA A 101 -2.46 6.32 -18.24
N ALA A 102 -2.22 5.02 -18.40
CA ALA A 102 -2.47 3.98 -17.40
C ALA A 102 -1.51 4.12 -16.22
N ALA A 103 -0.22 4.36 -16.49
CA ALA A 103 0.79 4.64 -15.47
C ALA A 103 0.44 5.88 -14.62
N ALA A 104 -0.04 6.96 -15.25
CA ALA A 104 -0.44 8.17 -14.53
C ALA A 104 -1.64 7.93 -13.60
N ARG A 105 -2.59 7.06 -13.98
CA ARG A 105 -3.68 6.63 -13.08
C ARG A 105 -3.16 5.78 -11.93
N ALA A 106 -2.35 4.77 -12.23
CA ALA A 106 -1.73 3.91 -11.23
C ALA A 106 -0.94 4.71 -10.18
N ALA A 107 -0.10 5.64 -10.64
CA ALA A 107 0.67 6.53 -9.79
C ALA A 107 -0.22 7.45 -8.95
N GLY A 108 -1.25 8.04 -9.54
CA GLY A 108 -2.17 8.92 -8.81
C GLY A 108 -2.99 8.20 -7.74
N ALA A 109 -3.46 6.98 -8.05
CA ALA A 109 -4.20 6.14 -7.11
C ALA A 109 -3.35 5.74 -5.89
N LEU A 110 -2.10 5.32 -6.11
CA LEU A 110 -1.17 5.01 -5.01
C LEU A 110 -0.75 6.24 -4.21
N ALA A 111 -0.46 7.36 -4.89
CA ALA A 111 -0.06 8.59 -4.22
C ALA A 111 -1.18 9.08 -3.28
N SER A 112 -2.44 9.05 -3.72
CA SER A 112 -3.60 9.40 -2.88
C SER A 112 -3.66 8.54 -1.62
N GLN A 113 -3.56 7.21 -1.76
CA GLN A 113 -3.60 6.28 -0.62
C GLN A 113 -2.45 6.50 0.37
N GLY A 114 -1.23 6.62 -0.14
CA GLY A 114 -0.03 6.83 0.69
C GLY A 114 -0.03 8.18 1.40
N GLU A 115 -0.37 9.26 0.68
CA GLU A 115 -0.44 10.61 1.24
C GLU A 115 -1.54 10.73 2.30
N ALA A 116 -2.70 10.09 2.08
CA ALA A 116 -3.80 10.06 3.05
C ALA A 116 -3.41 9.31 4.33
N LEU A 117 -2.83 8.11 4.22
CA LEU A 117 -2.37 7.35 5.39
C LEU A 117 -1.27 8.12 6.14
N ARG A 118 -0.33 8.71 5.41
CA ARG A 118 0.72 9.54 6.01
C ARG A 118 0.15 10.72 6.78
N ALA A 119 -0.79 11.45 6.18
CA ALA A 119 -1.45 12.58 6.82
C ALA A 119 -2.21 12.15 8.09
N GLN A 120 -2.91 11.01 8.06
CA GLN A 120 -3.58 10.48 9.24
C GLN A 120 -2.58 10.04 10.32
N GLY A 121 -1.49 9.37 9.95
CA GLY A 121 -0.43 8.97 10.88
C GLY A 121 0.16 10.17 11.62
N LEU A 122 0.39 11.29 10.91
CA LEU A 122 0.83 12.54 11.53
C LEU A 122 -0.20 13.14 12.51
N LYS A 123 -1.51 12.97 12.26
CA LYS A 123 -2.56 13.39 13.21
C LYS A 123 -2.55 12.51 14.47
N VAL A 124 -2.47 11.19 14.30
CA VAL A 124 -2.36 10.23 15.41
C VAL A 124 -1.10 10.50 16.23
N LYS A 125 0.06 10.71 15.59
CA LYS A 125 1.30 11.12 16.26
C LYS A 125 1.13 12.39 17.08
N ARG A 126 0.44 13.42 16.54
CA ARG A 126 0.14 14.65 17.28
C ARG A 126 -0.72 14.40 18.51
N ALA A 127 -1.69 13.47 18.43
CA ALA A 127 -2.53 13.11 19.56
C ALA A 127 -1.72 12.58 20.75
N ALA A 128 -0.62 11.86 20.52
CA ALA A 128 0.29 11.44 21.59
C ALA A 128 0.75 12.63 22.45
N TYR A 129 1.19 13.72 21.81
CA TYR A 129 1.60 14.95 22.50
C TYR A 129 0.43 15.65 23.18
N SER A 130 -0.76 15.63 22.58
CA SER A 130 -1.96 16.25 23.17
C SER A 130 -2.40 15.52 24.45
N VAL A 131 -2.35 14.18 24.46
CA VAL A 131 -2.83 13.40 25.61
C VAL A 131 -1.75 13.16 26.67
N GLN A 132 -0.45 13.39 26.40
CA GLN A 132 0.66 13.07 27.33
C GLN A 132 0.54 13.72 28.73
N HIS A 133 -0.29 14.75 28.88
CA HIS A 133 -0.53 15.42 30.15
C HIS A 133 -1.63 14.74 30.99
N GLN A 134 -2.46 13.91 30.37
CA GLN A 134 -3.60 13.23 31.01
C GLN A 134 -3.13 12.09 31.93
N ALA A 135 -3.85 11.85 33.02
CA ALA A 135 -3.45 10.87 34.03
C ALA A 135 -3.47 9.43 33.50
N TRP A 136 -4.42 9.09 32.63
CA TRP A 136 -4.54 7.74 32.06
C TRP A 136 -3.41 7.45 31.06
N SER A 137 -2.95 8.45 30.30
CA SER A 137 -1.99 8.26 29.22
C SER A 137 -0.56 8.07 29.72
N LYS A 138 -0.24 8.64 30.89
CA LYS A 138 1.04 8.49 31.60
C LYS A 138 1.19 7.15 32.33
N ARG A 139 0.12 6.35 32.42
CA ARG A 139 0.20 5.02 33.02
C ARG A 139 1.04 4.11 32.13
N ASN A 140 1.92 3.32 32.73
CA ASN A 140 2.66 2.30 32.00
C ASN A 140 1.70 1.28 31.40
N VAL A 141 2.05 0.80 30.21
CA VAL A 141 1.39 -0.38 29.61
C VAL A 141 1.63 -1.58 30.54
N PRO A 142 0.59 -2.29 31.01
CA PRO A 142 0.76 -3.37 31.99
C PRO A 142 1.63 -4.55 31.51
N ASP A 143 1.56 -4.87 30.22
CA ASP A 143 2.32 -5.96 29.59
C ASP A 143 2.99 -5.48 28.29
N PRO A 144 4.11 -4.73 28.38
CA PRO A 144 4.82 -4.20 27.21
C PRO A 144 5.38 -5.31 26.31
N ARG A 145 5.86 -6.41 26.90
CA ARG A 145 6.44 -7.53 26.16
C ARG A 145 5.37 -8.29 25.36
N GLY A 146 4.24 -8.61 25.97
CA GLY A 146 3.14 -9.25 25.27
C GLY A 146 2.46 -8.32 24.28
N ARG A 147 2.39 -7.00 24.54
CA ARG A 147 1.98 -6.00 23.52
C ARG A 147 2.87 -6.09 22.28
N LEU A 148 4.19 -6.04 22.46
CA LEU A 148 5.13 -6.15 21.34
C LEU A 148 5.00 -7.50 20.61
N ALA A 149 4.86 -8.60 21.35
CA ALA A 149 4.64 -9.93 20.76
C ALA A 149 3.37 -9.98 19.90
N ARG A 150 2.25 -9.44 20.38
CA ARG A 150 0.99 -9.35 19.62
C ARG A 150 1.14 -8.52 18.35
N VAL A 151 1.82 -7.37 18.43
CA VAL A 151 2.08 -6.53 17.26
C VAL A 151 2.93 -7.25 16.21
N LYS A 152 3.99 -7.96 16.63
CA LYS A 152 4.82 -8.76 15.73
C LYS A 152 4.03 -9.90 15.08
N GLN A 153 3.19 -10.59 15.85
CA GLN A 153 2.31 -11.63 15.33
C GLN A 153 1.35 -11.07 14.26
N LEU A 154 0.61 -10.01 14.57
CA LEU A 154 -0.32 -9.37 13.63
C LEU A 154 0.36 -8.85 12.36
N SER A 155 1.61 -8.39 12.48
CA SER A 155 2.43 -7.95 11.35
C SER A 155 3.03 -9.10 10.52
N SER A 156 2.84 -10.35 10.94
CA SER A 156 3.25 -11.55 10.20
C SER A 156 2.07 -12.34 9.64
N GLU A 157 0.86 -12.00 10.06
CA GLU A 157 -0.36 -12.65 9.60
C GLU A 157 -0.83 -12.06 8.26
N PRO A 158 -1.44 -12.87 7.39
CA PRO A 158 -2.10 -12.37 6.19
C PRO A 158 -3.21 -11.36 6.57
N MET A 159 -3.18 -10.21 5.92
CA MET A 159 -4.29 -9.26 5.89
C MET A 159 -5.56 -9.95 5.42
N ARG A 160 -6.65 -9.70 6.14
CA ARG A 160 -7.99 -10.21 5.85
C ARG A 160 -8.89 -9.12 5.26
N GLY A 161 -9.93 -9.57 4.54
CA GLY A 161 -10.88 -8.74 3.79
C GLY A 161 -10.48 -8.60 2.32
N GLY A 162 -11.41 -8.29 1.41
CA GLY A 162 -11.07 -8.18 -0.01
C GLY A 162 -12.21 -8.34 -1.02
N GLU A 163 -13.48 -8.33 -0.62
CA GLU A 163 -14.58 -8.71 -1.52
C GLU A 163 -15.43 -7.52 -2.01
N ASP A 164 -15.18 -6.31 -1.52
CA ASP A 164 -15.97 -5.13 -1.87
C ASP A 164 -15.35 -4.37 -3.06
N ALA A 165 -15.55 -4.92 -4.26
CA ALA A 165 -15.09 -4.29 -5.50
C ALA A 165 -15.69 -2.89 -5.72
N ALA A 166 -16.92 -2.63 -5.24
CA ALA A 166 -17.54 -1.32 -5.38
C ALA A 166 -16.78 -0.26 -4.58
N ARG A 167 -16.39 -0.58 -3.33
CA ARG A 167 -15.53 0.29 -2.52
C ARG A 167 -14.15 0.46 -3.12
N LEU A 168 -13.56 -0.61 -3.67
CA LEU A 168 -12.27 -0.53 -4.36
C LEU A 168 -12.30 0.51 -5.48
N TYR A 169 -13.31 0.42 -6.37
CA TYR A 169 -13.43 1.35 -7.49
C TYR A 169 -13.77 2.77 -7.05
N ALA A 170 -14.56 2.94 -5.98
CA ALA A 170 -14.81 4.27 -5.40
C ALA A 170 -13.51 4.93 -4.90
N ALA A 171 -12.68 4.19 -4.16
CA ALA A 171 -11.37 4.69 -3.70
C ALA A 171 -10.43 5.04 -4.87
N MET A 172 -10.50 4.31 -5.98
CA MET A 172 -9.74 4.63 -7.19
C MET A 172 -10.26 5.86 -7.93
N ALA A 173 -11.57 6.10 -7.91
CA ALA A 173 -12.18 7.28 -8.54
C ALA A 173 -11.80 8.58 -7.80
N GLU A 174 -11.59 8.50 -6.48
CA GLU A 174 -10.99 9.59 -5.68
C GLU A 174 -9.49 9.78 -6.00
N GLY A 175 -8.84 8.75 -6.55
CA GLY A 175 -7.48 8.79 -7.05
C GLY A 175 -7.37 9.64 -8.31
N GLY A 176 -6.65 10.76 -8.21
CA GLY A 176 -6.34 11.59 -9.38
C GLY A 176 -5.37 10.93 -10.35
N ARG A 177 -4.83 11.73 -11.28
CA ARG A 177 -3.73 11.32 -12.16
C ARG A 177 -2.46 12.01 -11.72
N ARG A 178 -1.34 11.31 -11.71
CA ARG A 178 -0.03 11.90 -11.46
C ARG A 178 0.85 11.74 -12.68
N GLY A 179 1.18 12.85 -13.34
CA GLY A 179 2.10 12.87 -14.48
C GLY A 179 3.57 12.73 -14.04
N GLY A 180 4.45 12.57 -15.03
CA GLY A 180 5.88 12.37 -14.84
C GLY A 180 6.33 10.94 -15.15
N ALA A 181 7.64 10.70 -15.05
CA ALA A 181 8.21 9.39 -15.32
C ALA A 181 7.68 8.34 -14.32
N ALA A 182 7.23 7.20 -14.84
CA ALA A 182 6.75 6.09 -14.03
C ALA A 182 7.90 5.54 -13.17
N SER A 183 7.61 5.28 -11.89
CA SER A 183 8.54 4.59 -11.00
C SER A 183 8.62 3.09 -11.34
N PRO A 184 9.65 2.36 -10.87
CA PRO A 184 9.71 0.91 -11.06
C PRO A 184 8.47 0.15 -10.54
N ALA A 185 7.87 0.58 -9.42
CA ALA A 185 6.65 -0.04 -8.89
C ALA A 185 5.44 0.21 -9.79
N VAL A 186 5.28 1.45 -10.30
CA VAL A 186 4.21 1.80 -11.24
C VAL A 186 4.39 1.06 -12.55
N THR A 187 5.61 1.01 -13.09
CA THR A 187 5.93 0.26 -14.31
C THR A 187 5.59 -1.22 -14.18
N ARG A 188 5.98 -1.86 -13.07
CA ARG A 188 5.60 -3.25 -12.76
C ARG A 188 4.08 -3.41 -12.69
N ALA A 189 3.37 -2.50 -12.03
CA ALA A 189 1.91 -2.54 -11.94
C ALA A 189 1.21 -2.44 -13.32
N VAL A 190 1.67 -1.57 -14.21
CA VAL A 190 1.11 -1.44 -15.57
C VAL A 190 1.40 -2.70 -16.40
N ALA A 191 2.57 -3.31 -16.24
CA ALA A 191 2.88 -4.60 -16.86
C ALA A 191 2.00 -5.74 -16.30
N VAL A 192 1.75 -5.77 -14.99
CA VAL A 192 0.80 -6.72 -14.37
C VAL A 192 -0.60 -6.52 -14.93
N ALA A 193 -1.06 -5.28 -15.09
CA ALA A 193 -2.34 -4.96 -15.70
C ALA A 193 -2.41 -5.49 -17.15
N ALA A 194 -1.37 -5.27 -17.96
CA ALA A 194 -1.31 -5.81 -19.31
C ALA A 194 -1.37 -7.35 -19.33
N LEU A 195 -0.58 -8.01 -18.48
CA LEU A 195 -0.57 -9.46 -18.35
C LEU A 195 -1.93 -10.01 -17.92
N ASN A 196 -2.66 -9.27 -17.07
CA ASN A 196 -4.03 -9.63 -16.69
C ASN A 196 -4.99 -9.58 -17.90
N VAL A 197 -4.96 -8.52 -18.71
CA VAL A 197 -5.79 -8.41 -19.93
C VAL A 197 -5.44 -9.49 -20.97
N LEU A 198 -4.18 -9.92 -21.01
CA LEU A 198 -3.71 -10.98 -21.91
C LEU A 198 -4.05 -12.40 -21.39
N GLY A 199 -4.60 -12.54 -20.18
CA GLY A 199 -4.89 -13.85 -19.56
C GLY A 199 -3.64 -14.59 -19.07
N GLN A 200 -2.56 -13.86 -18.78
CA GLN A 200 -1.24 -14.37 -18.43
C GLN A 200 -0.86 -14.05 -16.97
N GLU A 201 -1.84 -14.16 -16.06
CA GLU A 201 -1.72 -13.78 -14.64
C GLU A 201 -0.52 -14.45 -13.94
N GLY A 202 -0.21 -15.70 -14.30
CA GLY A 202 0.94 -16.43 -13.75
C GLY A 202 2.28 -15.73 -14.00
N ARG A 203 2.44 -15.06 -15.14
CA ARG A 203 3.64 -14.26 -15.46
C ARG A 203 3.69 -12.96 -14.67
N GLY A 204 2.53 -12.40 -14.33
CA GLY A 204 2.41 -11.17 -13.53
C GLY A 204 2.90 -11.35 -12.09
N ARG A 205 2.81 -12.56 -11.53
CA ARG A 205 3.24 -12.85 -10.15
C ARG A 205 4.68 -12.45 -9.85
N ALA A 206 5.60 -12.60 -10.81
CA ALA A 206 7.01 -12.22 -10.65
C ALA A 206 7.22 -10.69 -10.58
N LEU A 207 6.23 -9.91 -11.00
CA LEU A 207 6.27 -8.45 -11.01
C LEU A 207 5.59 -7.83 -9.77
N MET A 208 5.00 -8.65 -8.89
CA MET A 208 4.29 -8.23 -7.68
C MET A 208 5.19 -7.80 -6.51
N SER A 209 6.48 -7.57 -6.76
CA SER A 209 7.41 -7.03 -5.78
C SER A 209 8.39 -6.07 -6.45
N GLU A 210 8.72 -4.97 -5.78
CA GLU A 210 9.71 -3.98 -6.16
C GLU A 210 10.69 -3.78 -4.98
N PRO A 211 11.98 -4.12 -5.12
CA PRO A 211 12.90 -4.22 -3.99
C PRO A 211 12.99 -3.00 -3.06
N ARG A 212 12.89 -1.77 -3.59
CA ARG A 212 12.96 -0.55 -2.76
C ARG A 212 11.71 -0.41 -1.91
N THR A 213 10.55 -0.64 -2.51
CA THR A 213 9.25 -0.60 -1.82
C THR A 213 9.17 -1.70 -0.76
N ALA A 214 9.51 -2.95 -1.10
CA ALA A 214 9.61 -4.07 -0.15
C ALA A 214 10.47 -3.71 1.06
N SER A 215 11.65 -3.13 0.82
CA SER A 215 12.57 -2.78 1.89
C SER A 215 12.03 -1.64 2.75
N CYS A 216 11.38 -0.63 2.15
CA CYS A 216 10.78 0.48 2.88
C CYS A 216 9.70 -0.02 3.86
N LEU A 217 8.75 -0.83 3.38
CA LEU A 217 7.67 -1.37 4.21
C LEU A 217 8.20 -2.26 5.35
N ARG A 218 9.23 -3.06 5.07
CA ARG A 218 9.91 -3.87 6.10
C ARG A 218 10.59 -3.00 7.16
N ILE A 219 11.26 -1.92 6.76
CA ILE A 219 11.91 -0.98 7.69
C ILE A 219 10.87 -0.28 8.56
N ALA A 220 9.74 0.17 8.01
CA ALA A 220 8.65 0.75 8.79
C ALA A 220 8.16 -0.19 9.91
N LYS A 221 7.98 -1.49 9.61
CA LYS A 221 7.64 -2.50 10.62
C LYS A 221 8.74 -2.67 11.67
N LEU A 222 10.01 -2.68 11.26
CA LEU A 222 11.14 -2.78 12.20
C LEU A 222 11.21 -1.58 13.14
N ASN A 223 11.03 -0.37 12.61
CA ASN A 223 11.00 0.86 13.40
C ASN A 223 9.85 0.83 14.41
N LEU A 224 8.66 0.36 13.99
CA LEU A 224 7.54 0.14 14.90
C LEU A 224 7.92 -0.78 16.05
N TYR A 225 8.56 -1.92 15.79
CA TYR A 225 8.97 -2.85 16.85
C TYR A 225 10.00 -2.25 17.79
N GLN A 226 10.96 -1.50 17.26
CA GLN A 226 12.01 -0.85 18.07
C GLN A 226 11.42 0.25 18.95
N CYS A 227 10.53 1.08 18.41
CA CYS A 227 9.81 2.10 19.16
C CYS A 227 8.98 1.46 20.29
N LEU A 228 8.19 0.44 19.96
CA LEU A 228 7.35 -0.25 20.95
C LEU A 228 8.16 -1.01 22.00
N ALA A 229 9.37 -1.49 21.67
CA ALA A 229 10.26 -2.13 22.64
C ALA A 229 10.81 -1.15 23.68
N ALA A 230 10.96 0.13 23.31
CA ALA A 230 11.38 1.20 24.22
C ALA A 230 10.20 1.90 24.92
N ALA A 231 9.00 1.82 24.35
CA ALA A 231 7.80 2.51 24.86
C ALA A 231 7.35 2.01 26.24
N GLY A 232 7.08 2.94 27.16
CA GLY A 232 6.57 2.68 28.52
C GLY A 232 5.10 3.10 28.72
N PRO A 233 4.79 4.40 28.80
CA PRO A 233 3.43 4.91 28.95
C PRO A 233 2.54 4.75 27.71
N GLN A 234 1.22 4.80 27.89
CA GLN A 234 0.23 4.67 26.80
C GLN A 234 0.41 5.70 25.67
N TYR A 235 0.81 6.95 25.98
CA TYR A 235 0.99 7.96 24.94
C TYR A 235 2.15 7.62 23.98
N GLU A 236 3.14 6.83 24.42
CA GLU A 236 4.26 6.40 23.56
C GLU A 236 3.81 5.36 22.54
N ASP A 237 2.84 4.51 22.88
CA ASP A 237 2.20 3.60 21.90
C ASP A 237 1.47 4.38 20.80
N ILE A 238 0.79 5.48 21.15
CA ILE A 238 0.15 6.38 20.17
C ILE A 238 1.19 6.99 19.24
N PHE A 239 2.34 7.42 19.79
CA PHE A 239 3.44 7.95 18.99
C PHE A 239 3.98 6.89 18.03
N CYS A 240 4.30 5.69 18.52
CA CYS A 240 4.84 4.60 17.70
C CYS A 240 3.86 4.18 16.59
N LEU A 241 2.56 4.13 16.90
CA LEU A 241 1.48 3.89 15.93
C LEU A 241 1.46 4.97 14.85
N GLY A 242 1.38 6.25 15.25
CA GLY A 242 1.26 7.36 14.32
C GLY A 242 2.48 7.52 13.41
N GLU A 243 3.68 7.38 13.97
CA GLU A 243 4.92 7.52 13.21
C GLU A 243 5.21 6.30 12.34
N HIS A 244 5.38 5.13 12.94
CA HIS A 244 5.98 3.99 12.24
C HIS A 244 4.95 3.09 11.58
N ALA A 245 3.83 2.81 12.25
CA ALA A 245 2.80 1.96 11.65
C ALA A 245 2.03 2.70 10.53
N MET A 246 1.83 4.01 10.67
CA MET A 246 1.02 4.80 9.75
C MET A 246 1.83 5.74 8.87
N ALA A 247 2.57 6.71 9.44
CA ALA A 247 3.21 7.75 8.64
C ALA A 247 4.34 7.21 7.75
N GLU A 248 5.21 6.35 8.25
CA GLU A 248 6.25 5.69 7.47
C GLU A 248 5.66 4.74 6.41
N THR A 249 4.69 3.90 6.77
CA THR A 249 3.98 3.03 5.81
C THR A 249 3.35 3.85 4.67
N GLY A 250 2.63 4.93 5.00
CA GLY A 250 2.03 5.83 4.01
C GLY A 250 3.10 6.52 3.14
N SER A 251 4.23 6.90 3.72
CA SER A 251 5.37 7.47 2.98
C SER A 251 5.97 6.46 2.00
N CYS A 252 6.16 5.19 2.41
CA CYS A 252 6.63 4.14 1.52
C CYS A 252 5.71 3.97 0.30
N VAL A 253 4.39 3.95 0.51
CA VAL A 253 3.39 3.84 -0.58
C VAL A 253 3.43 5.06 -1.50
N ALA A 254 3.52 6.27 -0.95
CA ALA A 254 3.58 7.50 -1.76
C ALA A 254 4.91 7.64 -2.52
N ASP A 255 6.03 7.27 -1.90
CA ASP A 255 7.36 7.32 -2.52
C ASP A 255 7.52 6.25 -3.59
N ALA A 256 6.80 5.12 -3.48
CA ALA A 256 6.75 4.10 -4.52
C ALA A 256 6.25 4.65 -5.87
N THR A 257 5.56 5.78 -5.91
CA THR A 257 5.10 6.42 -7.15
C THR A 257 6.11 7.39 -7.76
N ARG A 258 7.23 7.65 -7.08
CA ARG A 258 8.22 8.66 -7.50
C ARG A 258 9.34 7.99 -8.29
N ALA A 259 9.66 8.54 -9.46
CA ALA A 259 10.85 8.14 -10.18
C ALA A 259 12.08 8.33 -9.29
N SER A 260 12.93 7.30 -9.24
CA SER A 260 14.17 7.38 -8.48
C SER A 260 15.06 8.47 -9.06
N ARG A 261 15.37 9.51 -8.26
CA ARG A 261 16.40 10.48 -8.61
C ARG A 261 17.76 9.77 -8.54
N VAL A 262 18.21 9.19 -9.65
CA VAL A 262 19.62 8.83 -9.78
C VAL A 262 20.39 10.14 -9.87
N SER A 263 20.86 10.65 -8.73
CA SER A 263 21.93 11.62 -8.73
C SER A 263 23.20 10.86 -9.12
N TYR A 264 23.53 10.90 -10.41
CA TYR A 264 24.92 10.68 -10.80
C TYR A 264 25.68 11.90 -10.27
N ARG A 265 26.34 11.76 -9.11
CA ARG A 265 27.48 12.62 -8.81
C ARG A 265 28.57 12.23 -9.81
N ARG A 266 28.83 13.12 -10.77
CA ARG A 266 30.09 13.13 -11.50
C ARG A 266 31.17 13.72 -10.61
#